data_AF-A0A0D2WAP2-F1
#
_entry.id   AF-A0A0D2WAP2-F1
#
_cell.length_a   1.000
_cell.length_b   1.000
_cell.length_c   1.000
_cell.angle_alpha   90.00
_cell.angle_beta   90.00
_cell.angle_gamma   90.00
#
_symmetry.space_group_name_H-M   'P 1'
#
loop_
_entity.id
_entity.type
_entity.pdbx_description
1 polymer ?
#
loop_
_entity_poly.entity_id
_entity_poly.type
_entity_poly.pdbx_seq_one_letter_code
_entity_poly.pdbx_strand_id
1 'polypeptide(L)'
;MGTPLPREWLGLQQFPAATQTKLFELLGKLKQENVNTLTIVVMGKGGVGKSSTINSLIGEQVVRVTAFQSEGLRPVMVSRSWAGFTLNVIDTPGLVEAGYVNHQALELIKG
;
A
#
# COMPACT_ATOMS: atom_id res chain seq x y z
N MET A 1 -7.42 6.80 -20.27
CA MET A 1 -6.48 7.62 -19.49
C MET A 1 -5.37 6.69 -19.03
N GLY A 2 -4.11 6.94 -19.41
CA GLY A 2 -3.01 6.04 -19.08
C GLY A 2 -2.78 5.99 -17.57
N THR A 3 -2.55 4.79 -17.02
CA THR A 3 -2.08 4.63 -15.64
C THR A 3 -0.77 5.41 -15.48
N PRO A 4 -0.63 6.28 -14.47
CA PRO A 4 0.62 6.96 -14.22
C PRO A 4 1.75 5.94 -14.10
N LEU A 5 2.90 6.22 -14.71
CA LEU A 5 4.09 5.38 -14.53
C LEU A 5 4.41 5.24 -13.04
N PRO A 6 4.78 4.04 -12.55
CA PRO A 6 5.22 3.87 -11.17
C PRO A 6 6.38 4.83 -10.85
N ARG A 7 6.33 5.44 -9.66
CA ARG A 7 7.43 6.28 -9.18
C ARG A 7 8.57 5.41 -8.66
N GLU A 8 9.81 5.89 -8.77
CA GLU A 8 10.94 5.21 -8.14
C GLU A 8 10.74 5.03 -6.63
N TRP A 9 11.14 3.87 -6.11
CA TRP A 9 11.00 3.52 -4.69
C TRP A 9 12.14 4.10 -3.84
N LEU A 10 12.11 5.42 -3.64
CA LEU A 10 13.12 6.12 -2.85
C LEU A 10 13.09 5.75 -1.36
N GLY A 11 11.92 5.41 -0.81
CA GLY A 11 11.77 4.96 0.57
C GLY A 11 12.61 3.74 0.97
N LEU A 12 13.02 2.89 0.00
CA LEU A 12 13.92 1.76 0.29
C LEU A 12 15.24 2.21 0.93
N GLN A 13 15.74 3.39 0.54
CA GLN A 13 17.00 3.93 1.05
C GLN A 13 16.89 4.42 2.51
N GLN A 14 15.67 4.65 3.01
CA GLN A 14 15.43 5.14 4.37
C GLN A 14 15.47 4.02 5.41
N PHE A 15 15.35 2.75 5.01
CA PHE A 15 15.38 1.64 5.94
C PHE A 15 16.80 1.37 6.48
N PRO A 16 16.97 0.78 7.67
CA PRO A 16 18.26 0.30 8.13
C PRO A 16 18.88 -0.70 7.14
N ALA A 17 20.21 -0.71 7.01
CA ALA A 17 20.92 -1.54 6.03
C ALA A 17 20.54 -3.02 6.08
N ALA A 18 20.37 -3.59 7.28
CA ALA A 18 19.94 -4.99 7.43
C ALA A 18 18.54 -5.25 6.86
N THR A 19 17.63 -4.28 6.98
CA THR A 19 16.27 -4.36 6.40
C THR A 19 16.34 -4.22 4.88
N GLN A 20 17.14 -3.30 4.36
CA GLN A 20 17.34 -3.15 2.91
C GLN A 20 17.84 -4.45 2.29
N THR A 21 18.89 -5.06 2.86
CA THR A 21 19.44 -6.34 2.39
C THR A 21 18.36 -7.43 2.32
N LYS A 22 17.53 -7.54 3.35
CA LYS A 22 16.45 -8.54 3.39
C LYS A 22 15.34 -8.25 2.37
N LEU A 23 14.97 -6.99 2.19
CA LEU A 23 13.99 -6.60 1.18
C LEU A 23 14.52 -6.89 -0.23
N PHE A 24 15.76 -6.54 -0.55
CA PHE A 24 16.34 -6.82 -1.86
C PHE A 24 16.46 -8.34 -2.12
N GLU A 25 16.77 -9.13 -1.10
CA GLU A 25 16.77 -10.59 -1.19
C GLU A 25 15.37 -11.12 -1.55
N LEU A 26 14.33 -10.67 -0.84
CA LEU A 26 12.94 -11.09 -1.07
C LEU A 26 12.42 -10.66 -2.44
N LEU A 27 12.62 -9.40 -2.82
CA LEU A 27 12.22 -8.88 -4.13
C LEU A 27 12.99 -9.56 -5.27
N GLY A 28 14.28 -9.85 -5.05
CA GLY A 28 15.11 -10.60 -5.98
C GLY A 28 14.60 -12.02 -6.22
N LYS A 29 14.17 -12.73 -5.17
CA LYS A 29 13.55 -14.07 -5.27
C LYS A 29 12.28 -14.03 -6.12
N LEU A 30 11.39 -13.07 -5.86
CA LEU A 30 10.17 -12.88 -6.67
C LEU A 30 10.51 -12.67 -8.16
N LYS A 31 11.50 -11.83 -8.46
CA LYS A 31 11.93 -11.62 -9.84
C LYS A 31 12.49 -12.88 -10.51
N GLN A 32 13.24 -13.72 -9.79
CA GLN A 32 13.74 -15.00 -10.31
C GLN A 32 12.60 -15.97 -10.67
N GLU A 33 11.47 -15.86 -9.97
CA GLU A 33 10.23 -16.59 -10.26
C GLU A 33 9.37 -15.90 -11.34
N ASN A 34 9.93 -14.93 -12.07
CA ASN A 34 9.25 -14.10 -13.07
C ASN A 34 8.10 -13.23 -12.52
N VAL A 35 8.08 -12.96 -11.21
CA VAL A 35 7.15 -12.02 -10.59
C VAL A 35 7.75 -10.62 -10.59
N ASN A 36 7.38 -9.81 -11.58
CA ASN A 36 7.83 -8.43 -11.72
C ASN A 36 6.86 -7.41 -11.11
N THR A 37 5.69 -7.82 -10.65
CA THR A 37 4.70 -6.94 -10.03
C THR A 37 3.98 -7.66 -8.90
N LEU A 38 3.87 -7.00 -7.75
CA LEU A 38 3.09 -7.46 -6.60
C LEU A 38 2.06 -6.40 -6.25
N THR A 39 0.80 -6.80 -6.12
CA THR A 39 -0.28 -5.93 -5.67
C THR A 39 -0.80 -6.40 -4.33
N ILE A 40 -0.82 -5.51 -3.34
CA ILE A 40 -1.29 -5.77 -1.98
C ILE A 40 -2.52 -4.91 -1.74
N VAL A 41 -3.63 -5.52 -1.31
CA VAL A 41 -4.82 -4.78 -0.86
C VAL A 41 -4.88 -4.84 0.66
N VAL A 42 -4.92 -3.68 1.31
CA VAL A 42 -4.95 -3.57 2.78
C VAL A 42 -6.37 -3.26 3.21
N MET A 43 -7.01 -4.18 3.94
CA MET A 43 -8.39 -4.06 4.43
C MET A 43 -8.47 -4.24 5.94
N GLY A 44 -9.51 -3.70 6.56
CA GLY A 44 -9.76 -3.82 7.99
C GLY A 44 -10.79 -2.79 8.48
N LYS A 45 -10.98 -2.70 9.80
CA LYS A 45 -11.83 -1.65 10.40
C LYS A 45 -11.22 -0.26 10.22
N GLY A 46 -12.02 0.79 10.43
CA GLY A 46 -11.50 2.16 10.51
C GLY A 46 -10.55 2.32 11.70
N GLY A 47 -9.47 3.09 11.53
CA GLY A 47 -8.57 3.47 12.62
C GLY A 47 -7.59 2.38 13.11
N VAL A 48 -7.55 1.21 12.47
CA VAL A 48 -6.62 0.11 12.86
C VAL A 48 -5.18 0.30 12.37
N GLY A 49 -4.90 1.41 11.67
CA GLY A 49 -3.55 1.76 11.22
C GLY A 49 -3.18 1.32 9.80
N LYS A 50 -4.16 1.02 8.93
CA LYS A 50 -3.94 0.58 7.53
C LYS A 50 -2.99 1.51 6.75
N SER A 51 -3.36 2.79 6.64
CA SER A 51 -2.56 3.81 5.94
C SER A 51 -1.19 4.01 6.59
N SER A 52 -1.11 3.93 7.93
CA SER A 52 0.17 4.00 8.65
C SER A 52 1.08 2.82 8.31
N THR A 53 0.55 1.60 8.24
CA THR A 53 1.29 0.41 7.82
C THR A 53 1.80 0.55 6.39
N ILE A 54 0.98 1.12 5.48
CA ILE A 54 1.40 1.37 4.10
C ILE A 54 2.55 2.37 4.04
N ASN A 55 2.45 3.51 4.73
CA ASN A 55 3.54 4.49 4.78
C ASN A 55 4.83 3.87 5.34
N SER A 56 4.72 3.06 6.39
CA SER A 56 5.86 2.33 6.97
C SER A 56 6.47 1.30 6.01
N LEU A 57 5.63 0.57 5.26
CA LEU A 57 6.09 -0.40 4.25
C LEU A 57 6.81 0.29 3.09
N ILE A 58 6.26 1.41 2.63
CA ILE A 58 6.86 2.18 1.53
C ILE A 58 8.10 2.95 2.00
N GLY A 59 8.19 3.32 3.28
CA GLY A 59 9.26 4.18 3.79
C GLY A 59 9.08 5.64 3.36
N GLU A 60 7.85 6.06 3.07
CA GLU A 60 7.50 7.42 2.64
C GLU A 60 6.10 7.78 3.16
N GLN A 61 5.79 9.06 3.34
CA GLN A 61 4.43 9.52 3.67
C GLN A 61 3.60 9.65 2.38
N VAL A 62 3.04 8.53 1.91
CA VAL A 62 2.37 8.40 0.60
C VAL A 62 0.84 8.40 0.69
N VAL A 63 0.30 7.99 1.84
CA VAL A 63 -1.11 8.06 2.15
C VAL A 63 -1.32 8.93 3.37
N ARG A 64 -2.42 9.69 3.38
CA ARG A 64 -2.77 10.56 4.50
C ARG A 64 -3.20 9.72 5.71
N VAL A 65 -2.68 10.06 6.89
CA VAL A 65 -3.06 9.44 8.16
C VAL A 65 -3.78 10.49 9.03
N THR A 66 -4.93 10.14 9.61
CA THR A 66 -5.69 11.02 10.50
C THR A 66 -6.18 10.26 11.74
N ALA A 67 -5.93 10.82 12.92
CA ALA A 67 -6.36 10.22 14.20
C ALA A 67 -7.85 10.48 14.54
N PHE A 68 -8.40 11.60 14.06
CA PHE A 68 -9.73 12.09 14.49
C PHE A 68 -10.75 12.24 13.36
N GLN A 69 -10.31 12.17 12.10
CA GLN A 69 -11.19 12.30 10.94
C GLN A 69 -11.58 10.91 10.44
N SER A 70 -12.83 10.78 10.01
CA SER A 70 -13.29 9.60 9.28
C SER A 70 -12.43 9.38 8.04
N GLU A 71 -12.10 8.12 7.76
CA GLU A 71 -11.36 7.75 6.57
C GLU A 71 -12.12 8.16 5.30
N GLY A 72 -11.40 8.48 4.22
CA GLY A 72 -12.03 8.72 2.93
C GLY A 72 -12.68 7.44 2.39
N LEU A 73 -13.74 7.57 1.60
CA LEU A 73 -14.49 6.42 1.06
C LEU A 73 -13.86 5.78 -0.18
N ARG A 74 -12.85 6.40 -0.80
CA ARG A 74 -12.24 5.88 -2.02
C ARG A 74 -10.92 5.16 -1.73
N PRO A 75 -10.72 3.95 -2.27
CA PRO A 75 -9.41 3.30 -2.23
C PRO A 75 -8.35 4.15 -2.92
N VAL A 76 -7.12 4.09 -2.41
CA VAL A 76 -5.96 4.80 -2.95
C VAL A 76 -4.87 3.81 -3.28
N MET A 77 -4.47 3.76 -4.55
CA MET A 77 -3.34 2.93 -4.97
C MET A 77 -2.04 3.74 -4.93
N VAL A 78 -1.03 3.19 -4.24
CA VAL A 78 0.34 3.67 -4.26
C VAL A 78 1.17 2.68 -5.08
N SER A 79 1.84 3.18 -6.12
CA SER A 79 2.76 2.38 -6.94
C SER A 79 4.20 2.87 -6.78
N ARG A 80 5.12 1.93 -6.57
CA ARG A 80 6.56 2.16 -6.49
C ARG A 80 7.33 1.12 -7.29
N SER A 81 8.39 1.54 -7.98
CA SER A 81 9.25 0.66 -8.78
C SER A 81 10.69 0.67 -8.31
N TRP A 82 11.32 -0.50 -8.32
CA TRP A 82 12.73 -0.69 -8.06
C TRP A 82 13.28 -1.81 -8.94
N ALA A 83 14.37 -1.55 -9.68
CA ALA A 83 15.04 -2.53 -10.52
C ALA A 83 14.10 -3.34 -11.44
N GLY A 84 13.06 -2.73 -12.00
CA GLY A 84 12.06 -3.41 -12.85
C GLY A 84 10.99 -4.22 -12.10
N PHE A 85 11.02 -4.27 -10.77
CA PHE A 85 9.92 -4.76 -9.94
C PHE A 85 8.98 -3.60 -9.58
N THR A 86 7.66 -3.83 -9.63
CA THR A 86 6.65 -2.85 -9.22
C THR A 86 5.86 -3.36 -8.02
N LEU A 87 5.86 -2.60 -6.93
CA LEU A 87 4.95 -2.79 -5.80
C LEU A 87 3.75 -1.85 -5.96
N ASN A 88 2.55 -2.41 -5.96
CA ASN A 88 1.30 -1.68 -5.79
C ASN A 88 0.73 -1.99 -4.41
N VAL A 89 0.35 -0.97 -3.66
CA VAL A 89 -0.36 -1.12 -2.39
C VAL A 89 -1.62 -0.29 -2.43
N ILE A 90 -2.76 -0.93 -2.21
CA ILE A 90 -4.08 -0.30 -2.24
C ILE A 90 -4.53 -0.12 -0.80
N ASP A 91 -4.55 1.14 -0.36
CA ASP A 91 -5.21 1.53 0.89
C ASP A 91 -6.71 1.56 0.66
N THR A 92 -7.47 0.99 1.59
CA THR A 92 -8.94 0.92 1.49
C THR A 92 -9.59 1.61 2.69
N PRO A 93 -10.83 2.11 2.54
CA PRO A 93 -11.60 2.59 3.67
C PRO A 93 -11.90 1.47 4.67
N GLY A 94 -12.17 1.86 5.92
CA GLY A 94 -12.63 0.95 6.96
C GLY A 94 -13.92 0.22 6.56
N LEU A 95 -13.92 -1.10 6.73
CA LEU A 95 -15.06 -1.96 6.38
C LEU A 95 -16.19 -1.92 7.41
N VAL A 96 -15.99 -1.26 8.55
CA VAL A 96 -16.97 -1.19 9.65
C VAL A 96 -17.12 0.26 10.09
N GLU A 97 -18.37 0.73 10.15
CA GLU A 97 -18.77 2.05 10.60
C GLU A 97 -19.97 1.94 11.55
N ALA A 98 -19.90 2.64 12.68
CA ALA A 98 -20.95 2.63 13.72
C ALA A 98 -21.40 1.21 14.18
N GLY A 99 -20.49 0.23 14.13
CA GLY A 99 -20.77 -1.16 14.54
C GLY A 99 -21.35 -2.07 13.44
N TYR A 100 -21.58 -1.54 12.24
CA TYR A 100 -22.10 -2.29 11.10
C TYR A 100 -21.09 -2.35 9.96
N VAL A 101 -21.26 -3.33 9.08
CA VAL A 101 -20.49 -3.41 7.83
C VAL A 101 -20.82 -2.19 6.97
N ASN A 102 -19.79 -1.45 6.55
CA ASN A 102 -19.94 -0.36 5.60
C ASN A 102 -19.99 -0.95 4.18
N HIS A 103 -21.21 -1.24 3.70
CA HIS A 103 -21.43 -1.79 2.36
C HIS A 103 -21.04 -0.83 1.24
N GLN A 104 -21.13 0.49 1.45
CA GLN A 104 -20.71 1.48 0.46
C GLN A 104 -19.20 1.41 0.23
N ALA A 105 -18.40 1.27 1.29
CA ALA A 105 -16.96 1.07 1.19
C ALA A 105 -16.62 -0.24 0.45
N LEU A 106 -17.36 -1.33 0.73
CA LEU A 106 -17.15 -2.61 0.04
C LEU A 106 -17.40 -2.51 -1.46
N GLU A 107 -18.46 -1.83 -1.89
CA GLU A 107 -18.75 -1.65 -3.33
C GLU A 107 -17.66 -0.80 -3.99
N LEU A 108 -17.21 0.28 -3.35
CA LEU A 108 -16.12 1.12 -3.86
C LEU A 108 -14.75 0.40 -3.97
N ILE A 109 -14.53 -0.65 -3.17
CA ILE A 109 -13.33 -1.49 -3.26
C ILE A 109 -13.41 -2.47 -4.44
N LYS A 110 -14.60 -3.00 -4.75
CA LYS A 110 -14.80 -3.97 -5.84
C LYS A 110 -14.74 -3.32 -7.22
N GLY A 111 -15.11 -2.04 -7.33
CA GLY A 111 -15.11 -1.27 -8.57
C GLY A 111 -16.51 -0.79 -8.94
#